data_AF-A0A7V7TXQ2-F1
#
_entry.id   AF-A0A7V7TXQ2-F1
#
_cell.length_a   1.000
_cell.length_b   1.000
_cell.length_c   1.000
_cell.angle_alpha   90.00
_cell.angle_beta   90.00
_cell.angle_gamma   90.00
#
_symmetry.space_group_name_H-M   'P 1'
#
loop_
_entity.id
_entity.type
_entity.pdbx_description
1 polymer ?
#
loop_
_entity_poly.entity_id
_entity_poly.type
_entity_poly.pdbx_seq_one_letter_code
_entity_poly.pdbx_strand_id
1 'polypeptide(L)'
;MMNRQEHLLCCLAEEATEVGQRVSKALRFGVDEVQPGQTLTNAERLHGELLDLLAVWDMLADLRVVPRPNFWQLDCDAIDAKQAKVEKFMAYAVEKGALAPAAVRNMTRSAKGTVEEPGKNVRAKSGLNRSIQDAAFGRLRELLRYKAERAGGELIEVDPRYTSQTCSVCGVIDAASRQSQSQFLCVGCGHNVNADFNASLNIARLGGVIVPSALNLRSV
;
A
#
# COMPACT_ATOMS: atom_id res chain seq x y z
N MET A 1 34.01 -21.63 4.34
CA MET A 1 32.93 -21.27 3.39
C MET A 1 31.80 -20.65 4.18
N MET A 2 31.19 -19.58 3.67
CA MET A 2 30.03 -18.99 4.32
C MET A 2 28.82 -19.91 4.17
N ASN A 3 28.04 -20.05 5.24
CA ASN A 3 26.77 -20.76 5.21
C ASN A 3 25.66 -19.84 4.65
N ARG A 4 24.47 -20.42 4.39
CA ARG A 4 23.35 -19.68 3.78
C ARG A 4 22.91 -18.46 4.59
N GLN A 5 22.94 -18.53 5.93
CA GLN A 5 22.55 -17.40 6.78
C GLN A 5 23.59 -16.28 6.68
N GLU A 6 24.88 -16.60 6.76
CA GLU A 6 25.97 -15.64 6.62
C GLU A 6 25.92 -14.95 5.25
N HIS A 7 25.66 -15.69 4.18
CA HIS A 7 25.51 -15.13 2.85
C HIS A 7 24.34 -14.14 2.75
N LEU A 8 23.17 -14.50 3.28
CA LEU A 8 22.00 -13.60 3.27
C LEU A 8 22.19 -12.36 4.16
N LEU A 9 22.97 -12.45 5.24
CA LEU A 9 23.33 -11.28 6.04
C LEU A 9 24.24 -10.32 5.27
N CYS A 10 25.15 -10.83 4.43
CA CYS A 10 25.92 -9.99 3.50
C CYS A 10 25.00 -9.31 2.48
N CYS A 11 24.10 -10.04 1.84
CA CYS A 11 23.13 -9.45 0.92
C CYS A 11 22.29 -8.36 1.62
N LEU A 12 21.81 -8.61 2.85
CA LEU A 12 21.02 -7.62 3.59
C LEU A 12 21.79 -6.31 3.82
N ALA A 13 23.09 -6.42 4.11
CA ALA A 13 23.95 -5.25 4.29
C ALA A 13 24.19 -4.49 2.98
N GLU A 14 24.31 -5.21 1.86
CA GLU A 14 24.41 -4.64 0.51
C GLU A 14 23.12 -3.87 0.16
N GLU A 15 21.95 -4.51 0.25
CA GLU A 15 20.66 -3.86 -0.02
C GLU A 15 20.42 -2.63 0.86
N ALA A 16 20.79 -2.69 2.14
CA ALA A 16 20.67 -1.54 3.04
C ALA A 16 21.55 -0.37 2.61
N THR A 17 22.72 -0.69 2.03
CA THR A 17 23.63 0.30 1.46
C THR A 17 23.05 0.90 0.19
N GLU A 18 22.42 0.10 -0.68
CA GLU A 18 21.79 0.57 -1.91
C GLU A 18 20.64 1.55 -1.64
N VAL A 19 19.78 1.24 -0.65
CA VAL A 19 18.76 2.18 -0.14
C VAL A 19 19.39 3.51 0.25
N GLY A 20 20.47 3.48 1.04
CA GLY A 20 21.19 4.69 1.46
C GLY A 20 21.77 5.50 0.29
N GLN A 21 22.30 4.81 -0.72
CA GLN A 21 22.81 5.44 -1.95
C GLN A 21 21.68 6.10 -2.75
N ARG A 22 20.52 5.47 -2.87
CA ARG A 22 19.35 6.07 -3.54
C ARG A 22 18.82 7.28 -2.81
N VAL A 23 18.73 7.24 -1.47
CA VAL A 23 18.35 8.41 -0.67
C VAL A 23 19.30 9.59 -0.95
N SER A 24 20.60 9.33 -0.99
CA SER A 24 21.60 10.35 -1.26
C SER A 24 21.48 10.95 -2.68
N LYS A 25 21.16 10.13 -3.69
CA LYS A 25 20.86 10.60 -5.05
C LYS A 25 19.59 11.45 -5.09
N ALA A 26 18.51 10.99 -4.46
CA ALA A 26 17.25 11.74 -4.38
C ALA A 26 17.41 13.09 -3.67
N LEU A 27 18.23 13.15 -2.61
CA LEU A 27 18.55 14.38 -1.91
C LEU A 27 19.31 15.37 -2.82
N ARG A 28 20.22 14.87 -3.65
CA ARG A 28 21.08 15.69 -4.51
C ARG A 28 20.38 16.19 -5.77
N PHE A 29 19.55 15.35 -6.39
CA PHE A 29 18.98 15.60 -7.72
C PHE A 29 17.46 15.82 -7.71
N GLY A 30 16.80 15.59 -6.58
CA GLY A 30 15.35 15.67 -6.45
C GLY A 30 14.66 14.32 -6.59
N VAL A 31 13.53 14.16 -5.90
CA VAL A 31 12.77 12.89 -5.87
C VAL A 31 12.10 12.57 -7.21
N ASP A 32 11.69 13.59 -7.95
CA ASP A 32 10.97 13.47 -9.24
C ASP A 32 11.92 13.37 -10.44
N GLU A 33 13.24 13.44 -10.23
CA GLU A 33 14.22 13.41 -11.32
C GLU A 33 14.35 12.01 -11.93
N VAL A 34 14.43 11.98 -13.26
CA VAL A 34 14.68 10.79 -14.07
C VAL A 34 16.05 10.93 -14.72
N GLN A 35 16.98 10.03 -14.37
CA GLN A 35 18.34 10.07 -14.88
C GLN A 35 18.39 9.76 -16.38
N PRO A 36 19.33 10.36 -17.14
CA PRO A 36 19.52 10.02 -18.54
C PRO A 36 19.68 8.51 -18.74
N GLY A 37 18.86 7.94 -19.64
CA GLY A 37 18.87 6.50 -19.93
C GLY A 37 18.10 5.62 -18.93
N GLN A 38 17.41 6.22 -17.95
CA GLN A 38 16.52 5.52 -17.03
C GLN A 38 15.05 5.82 -17.36
N THR A 39 14.16 4.93 -16.95
CA THR A 39 12.71 5.09 -17.12
C THR A 39 11.99 5.51 -15.84
N LEU A 40 12.65 5.33 -14.68
CA LEU A 40 12.08 5.55 -13.35
C LEU A 40 12.67 6.80 -12.69
N THR A 41 11.83 7.47 -11.90
CA THR A 41 12.22 8.56 -11.01
C THR A 41 13.18 8.09 -9.92
N ASN A 42 13.84 9.01 -9.23
CA ASN A 42 14.63 8.69 -8.04
C ASN A 42 13.76 8.07 -6.93
N ALA A 43 12.51 8.54 -6.76
CA ALA A 43 11.58 8.00 -5.78
C ALA A 43 11.19 6.53 -6.06
N GLU A 44 10.86 6.21 -7.31
CA GLU A 44 10.52 4.84 -7.71
C GLU A 44 11.71 3.89 -7.57
N ARG A 45 12.93 4.35 -7.88
CA ARG A 45 14.14 3.54 -7.68
C ARG A 45 14.47 3.32 -6.22
N LEU A 46 14.31 4.34 -5.37
CA LEU A 46 14.45 4.19 -3.92
C LEU A 46 13.43 3.19 -3.37
N HIS A 47 12.21 3.20 -3.90
CA HIS A 47 11.20 2.22 -3.54
C HIS A 47 11.61 0.80 -3.94
N GLY A 48 12.16 0.61 -5.14
CA GLY A 48 12.73 -0.67 -5.57
C GLY A 48 13.74 -1.25 -4.59
N GLU A 49 14.79 -0.50 -4.23
CA GLU A 49 15.81 -1.01 -3.27
C GLU A 49 15.22 -1.32 -1.89
N LEU A 50 14.19 -0.58 -1.47
CA LEU A 50 13.50 -0.88 -0.21
C LEU A 50 12.77 -2.23 -0.30
N LEU A 51 12.19 -2.58 -1.45
CA LEU A 51 11.57 -3.87 -1.68
C LEU A 51 12.62 -5.00 -1.70
N ASP A 52 13.78 -4.78 -2.31
CA ASP A 52 14.87 -5.75 -2.35
C ASP A 52 15.43 -6.02 -0.93
N LEU A 53 15.62 -4.97 -0.13
CA LEU A 53 15.95 -5.10 1.29
C LEU A 53 14.91 -5.92 2.07
N LEU A 54 13.62 -5.66 1.84
CA LEU A 54 12.52 -6.42 2.46
C LEU A 54 12.48 -7.87 1.97
N ALA A 55 12.88 -8.13 0.72
CA ALA A 55 12.95 -9.47 0.16
C ALA A 55 13.99 -10.31 0.88
N VAL A 56 15.20 -9.77 1.05
CA VAL A 56 16.27 -10.44 1.79
C VAL A 56 15.89 -10.63 3.26
N TRP A 57 15.21 -9.66 3.88
CA TRP A 57 14.66 -9.81 5.23
C TRP A 57 13.67 -10.98 5.32
N ASP A 58 12.75 -11.12 4.36
CA ASP A 58 11.80 -12.24 4.32
C ASP A 58 12.50 -13.60 4.15
N MET A 59 13.57 -13.67 3.36
CA MET A 59 14.39 -14.88 3.24
C MET A 59 15.11 -15.23 4.56
N LEU A 60 15.65 -14.24 5.27
CA LEU A 60 16.22 -14.44 6.61
C LEU A 60 15.16 -14.87 7.63
N ALA A 61 13.93 -14.37 7.49
CA ALA A 61 12.80 -14.77 8.32
C ALA A 61 12.36 -16.22 8.07
N ASP A 62 12.40 -16.69 6.82
CA ASP A 62 12.18 -18.11 6.48
C ASP A 62 13.21 -19.02 7.18
N LEU A 63 14.45 -18.54 7.37
CA LEU A 63 15.50 -19.22 8.12
C LEU A 63 15.41 -18.99 9.65
N ARG A 64 14.39 -18.26 10.12
CA ARG A 64 14.19 -17.88 11.53
C ARG A 64 15.38 -17.11 12.14
N VAL A 65 16.16 -16.42 11.32
CA VAL A 65 17.26 -15.54 11.76
C VAL A 65 16.71 -14.24 12.33
N VAL A 66 15.68 -13.70 11.68
CA VAL A 66 14.98 -12.47 12.06
C VAL A 66 13.48 -12.75 12.15
N PRO A 67 12.71 -11.98 12.93
CA PRO A 67 11.26 -12.08 12.91
C PRO A 67 10.72 -11.63 11.55
N ARG A 68 9.73 -12.35 11.02
CA ARG A 68 8.95 -11.87 9.88
C ARG A 68 8.15 -10.65 10.34
N PRO A 69 8.19 -9.50 9.63
CA PRO A 69 7.33 -8.38 9.96
C PRO A 69 5.87 -8.81 9.82
N ASN A 70 5.10 -8.73 10.91
CA ASN A 70 3.67 -8.91 10.82
C ASN A 70 3.05 -7.61 10.31
N PHE A 71 2.79 -7.53 9.01
CA PHE A 71 2.20 -6.34 8.40
C PHE A 71 0.76 -6.08 8.84
N TRP A 72 0.11 -7.07 9.48
CA TRP A 72 -1.22 -6.95 10.08
C TRP A 72 -1.19 -6.55 11.56
N GLN A 73 0.00 -6.50 12.15
CA GLN A 73 0.22 -6.21 13.56
C GLN A 73 1.56 -5.46 13.70
N LEU A 74 1.69 -4.40 12.91
CA LEU A 74 2.78 -3.46 13.10
C LEU A 74 2.63 -2.85 14.49
N ASP A 75 3.76 -2.64 15.16
CA ASP A 75 3.78 -1.86 16.39
C ASP A 75 3.57 -0.39 16.02
N CYS A 76 2.29 -0.03 15.82
CA CYS A 76 1.88 1.31 15.43
C CYS A 76 2.33 2.33 16.49
N ASP A 77 2.33 1.97 17.77
CA ASP A 77 2.81 2.83 18.85
C ASP A 77 4.32 3.12 18.69
N ALA A 78 5.14 2.13 18.36
CA ALA A 78 6.57 2.33 18.08
C ALA A 78 6.82 3.13 16.81
N ILE A 79 6.01 2.92 15.76
CA ILE A 79 6.08 3.70 14.51
C ILE A 79 5.72 5.16 14.79
N ASP A 80 4.61 5.41 15.47
CA ASP A 80 4.14 6.75 15.82
C ASP A 80 5.16 7.47 16.72
N ALA A 81 5.73 6.76 17.70
CA ALA A 81 6.80 7.30 18.54
C ALA A 81 8.04 7.67 17.72
N LYS A 82 8.43 6.85 16.73
CA LYS A 82 9.54 7.15 15.83
C LYS A 82 9.23 8.35 14.94
N GLN A 83 8.02 8.45 14.39
CA GLN A 83 7.57 9.59 13.58
C GLN A 83 7.57 10.88 14.41
N ALA A 84 6.97 10.88 15.59
CA ALA A 84 6.95 12.03 16.49
C ALA A 84 8.36 12.49 16.87
N LYS A 85 9.30 11.54 17.08
CA LYS A 85 10.71 11.86 17.31
C LYS A 85 11.35 12.55 16.10
N VAL A 86 11.07 12.09 14.88
CA VAL A 86 11.56 12.72 13.64
C VAL A 86 10.98 14.13 13.47
N GLU A 87 9.68 14.31 13.67
CA GLU A 87 9.01 15.61 13.60
C GLU A 87 9.60 16.62 14.59
N LYS A 88 9.88 16.17 15.83
CA LYS A 88 10.57 16.99 16.83
C LYS A 88 11.94 17.47 16.35
N PHE A 89 12.72 16.60 15.70
CA PHE A 89 14.02 16.99 15.13
C PHE A 89 13.87 17.93 13.93
N MET A 90 12.84 17.75 13.10
CA MET A 90 12.53 18.67 12.01
C MET A 90 12.17 20.07 12.53
N ALA A 91 11.33 20.16 13.55
CA ALA A 91 10.99 21.43 14.20
C ALA A 91 12.23 22.13 14.77
N TYR A 92 13.11 21.37 15.43
CA TYR A 92 14.39 21.90 15.92
C TYR A 92 15.30 22.38 14.78
N ALA A 93 15.36 21.64 13.65
CA ALA A 93 16.14 22.05 12.49
C ALA A 93 15.61 23.35 11.87
N VAL A 94 14.29 23.57 11.87
CA VAL A 94 13.68 24.85 11.46
C VAL A 94 14.08 25.98 12.40
N GLU A 95 14.02 25.76 13.72
CA GLU A 95 14.45 26.75 14.72
C GLU A 95 15.91 27.17 14.52
N LYS A 96 16.78 26.22 14.13
CA LYS A 96 18.20 26.48 13.84
C LYS A 96 18.47 27.00 12.43
N GLY A 97 17.44 27.21 11.61
CA GLY A 97 17.58 27.66 10.23
C GLY A 97 18.18 26.63 9.26
N ALA A 98 18.32 25.38 9.70
CA ALA A 98 18.82 24.27 8.88
C ALA A 98 17.74 23.69 7.95
N LEU A 99 16.46 23.97 8.21
CA LEU A 99 15.32 23.54 7.39
C LEU A 99 14.36 24.70 7.14
N ALA A 100 13.87 24.85 5.91
CA ALA A 100 12.86 25.85 5.59
C ALA A 100 11.50 25.49 6.22
N PRO A 101 10.74 26.44 6.81
CA PRO A 101 9.43 26.15 7.39
C PRO A 101 8.44 25.53 6.40
N ALA A 102 8.50 25.92 5.12
CA ALA A 102 7.67 25.39 4.04
C ALA A 102 7.96 23.90 3.71
N ALA A 103 9.11 23.37 4.12
CA ALA A 103 9.47 21.96 3.95
C ALA A 103 8.79 21.05 5.00
N VAL A 104 8.24 21.63 6.07
CA VAL A 104 7.40 20.92 7.05
C VAL A 104 5.95 21.01 6.59
N ARG A 105 5.60 20.26 5.54
CA ARG A 105 4.19 20.11 5.14
C ARG A 105 3.50 19.18 6.14
N ASN A 106 2.32 19.59 6.63
CA ASN A 106 1.43 18.79 7.47
C ASN A 106 0.99 17.51 6.73
N MET A 107 1.76 16.43 6.84
CA MET A 107 1.53 15.18 6.11
C MET A 107 0.31 14.37 6.56
N THR A 108 -0.33 14.77 7.66
CA THR A 108 -1.66 14.31 8.06
C THR A 108 -2.51 15.52 8.41
N ARG A 109 -3.12 16.17 7.41
CA ARG A 109 -3.96 17.37 7.64
C ARG A 109 -5.13 17.02 8.57
N SER A 110 -4.96 17.41 9.82
CA SER A 110 -5.97 17.27 10.88
C SER A 110 -7.27 17.92 10.44
N ALA A 111 -8.38 17.23 10.69
CA ALA A 111 -9.71 17.77 10.49
C ALA A 111 -10.11 18.76 11.61
N LYS A 112 -9.26 18.95 12.63
CA LYS A 112 -9.58 19.64 13.89
C LYS A 112 -9.85 21.15 13.72
N GLY A 113 -9.45 21.76 12.60
CA GLY A 113 -9.57 23.20 12.37
C GLY A 113 -8.74 24.03 13.35
N THR A 114 -9.02 25.33 13.47
CA THR A 114 -8.42 26.22 14.48
C THR A 114 -9.43 26.53 15.59
N VAL A 115 -9.00 27.28 16.63
CA VAL A 115 -9.92 27.76 17.68
C VAL A 115 -10.95 28.74 17.11
N GLU A 116 -10.53 29.55 16.15
CA GLU A 116 -11.36 30.56 15.46
C GLU A 116 -12.27 29.93 14.41
N GLU A 117 -11.83 28.85 13.76
CA GLU A 117 -12.60 28.13 12.74
C GLU A 117 -12.51 26.61 12.97
N PRO A 118 -13.32 26.06 13.89
CA PRO A 118 -13.27 24.65 14.26
C PRO A 118 -13.71 23.77 13.10
N GLY A 119 -12.99 22.68 12.90
CA GLY A 119 -13.24 21.81 11.76
C GLY A 119 -14.48 20.94 11.94
N LYS A 120 -15.09 20.54 10.81
CA LYS A 120 -16.30 19.72 10.79
C LYS A 120 -15.96 18.24 10.64
N ASN A 121 -16.78 17.37 11.24
CA ASN A 121 -16.63 15.91 11.18
C ASN A 121 -15.26 15.38 11.67
N VAL A 122 -14.62 16.10 12.60
CA VAL A 122 -13.25 15.82 13.07
C VAL A 122 -13.08 14.38 13.54
N ARG A 123 -13.98 13.94 14.43
CA ARG A 123 -13.93 12.60 15.05
C ARG A 123 -14.20 11.47 14.07
N ALA A 124 -15.14 11.67 13.14
CA ALA A 124 -15.47 10.69 12.11
C ALA A 124 -14.31 10.54 11.11
N LYS A 125 -13.76 11.67 10.64
CA LYS A 125 -12.62 11.68 9.73
C LYS A 125 -11.34 11.17 10.39
N SER A 126 -11.09 11.50 11.66
CA SER A 126 -9.94 10.96 12.39
C SER A 126 -10.07 9.45 12.59
N GLY A 127 -11.29 8.95 12.87
CA GLY A 127 -11.56 7.51 12.95
C GLY A 127 -11.30 6.80 11.63
N LEU A 128 -11.84 7.33 10.53
CA LEU A 128 -11.63 6.78 9.19
C LEU A 128 -10.16 6.82 8.77
N ASN A 129 -9.48 7.95 8.98
CA ASN A 129 -8.05 8.09 8.67
C ASN A 129 -7.22 7.08 9.46
N ARG A 130 -7.54 6.88 10.74
CA ARG A 130 -6.87 5.87 11.57
C ARG A 130 -7.12 4.46 11.02
N SER A 131 -8.36 4.10 10.71
CA SER A 131 -8.65 2.79 10.09
C SER A 131 -7.96 2.57 8.73
N ILE A 132 -7.81 3.62 7.91
CA ILE A 132 -7.07 3.56 6.64
C ILE A 132 -5.57 3.37 6.87
N GLN A 133 -5.00 4.06 7.87
CA GLN A 133 -3.60 3.93 8.26
C GLN A 133 -3.32 2.55 8.89
N ASP A 134 -4.20 2.08 9.78
CA ASP A 134 -4.13 0.76 10.42
C ASP A 134 -4.20 -0.37 9.38
N ALA A 135 -5.01 -0.19 8.33
CA ALA A 135 -5.12 -1.15 7.24
C ALA A 135 -3.89 -1.16 6.29
N ALA A 136 -2.99 -0.19 6.43
CA ALA A 136 -1.70 -0.10 5.73
C ALA A 136 -1.78 -0.36 4.21
N PHE A 137 -2.85 0.09 3.53
CA PHE A 137 -3.14 -0.26 2.13
C PHE A 137 -2.00 0.04 1.14
N GLY A 138 -1.24 1.13 1.37
CA GLY A 138 -0.04 1.43 0.57
C GLY A 138 1.01 0.32 0.68
N ARG A 139 1.32 -0.10 1.91
CA ARG A 139 2.27 -1.18 2.19
C ARG A 139 1.75 -2.53 1.72
N LEU A 140 0.45 -2.80 1.85
CA LEU A 140 -0.17 -4.03 1.34
C LEU A 140 0.03 -4.14 -0.17
N ARG A 141 -0.19 -3.05 -0.91
CA ARG A 141 0.00 -3.01 -2.36
C ARG A 141 1.45 -3.27 -2.76
N GLU A 142 2.40 -2.69 -2.04
CA GLU A 142 3.83 -2.90 -2.26
C GLU A 142 4.25 -4.35 -2.01
N LEU A 143 3.74 -4.97 -0.93
CA LEU A 143 4.01 -6.37 -0.64
C LEU A 143 3.37 -7.31 -1.66
N LEU A 144 2.18 -6.99 -2.16
CA LEU A 144 1.54 -7.75 -3.23
C LEU A 144 2.37 -7.67 -4.51
N ARG A 145 2.90 -6.50 -4.85
CA ARG A 145 3.78 -6.29 -6.01
C ARG A 145 5.04 -7.13 -5.89
N TYR A 146 5.77 -6.97 -4.79
CA TYR A 146 6.97 -7.76 -4.47
C TYR A 146 6.70 -9.28 -4.54
N LYS A 147 5.62 -9.76 -3.92
CA LYS A 147 5.30 -11.19 -3.91
C LYS A 147 4.85 -11.71 -5.27
N ALA A 148 4.14 -10.92 -6.05
CA ALA A 148 3.77 -11.27 -7.42
C ALA A 148 5.03 -11.40 -8.29
N GLU A 149 5.92 -10.40 -8.26
CA GLU A 149 7.16 -10.39 -9.03
C GLU A 149 8.07 -11.58 -8.66
N ARG A 150 8.23 -11.86 -7.36
CA ARG A 150 8.99 -13.04 -6.88
C ARG A 150 8.40 -14.37 -7.37
N ALA A 151 7.09 -14.44 -7.62
CA ALA A 151 6.42 -15.62 -8.16
C ALA A 151 6.41 -15.65 -9.71
N GLY A 152 7.04 -14.68 -10.38
CA GLY A 152 7.00 -14.53 -11.83
C GLY A 152 5.66 -13.98 -12.37
N GLY A 153 4.86 -13.36 -11.50
CA GLY A 153 3.60 -12.71 -11.84
C GLY A 153 3.69 -11.18 -11.81
N GLU A 154 2.59 -10.53 -12.16
CA GLU A 154 2.45 -9.07 -12.20
C GLU A 154 1.27 -8.62 -11.33
N LEU A 155 1.42 -7.47 -10.66
CA LEU A 155 0.31 -6.80 -9.97
C LEU A 155 -0.30 -5.71 -10.87
N ILE A 156 -1.55 -5.95 -11.29
CA ILE A 156 -2.34 -4.99 -12.07
C ILE A 156 -3.30 -4.24 -11.16
N GLU A 157 -3.17 -2.91 -11.12
CA GLU A 157 -4.09 -2.04 -10.39
C GLU A 157 -5.26 -1.62 -11.30
N VAL A 158 -6.49 -1.70 -10.79
CA VAL A 158 -7.71 -1.34 -11.52
C VAL A 158 -8.51 -0.31 -10.75
N ASP A 159 -9.27 0.53 -11.45
CA ASP A 159 -10.20 1.46 -10.80
C ASP A 159 -11.37 0.67 -10.17
N PRO A 160 -11.54 0.69 -8.84
CA PRO A 160 -12.55 -0.13 -8.17
C PRO A 160 -13.96 0.46 -8.30
N ARG A 161 -14.14 1.61 -8.96
CA ARG A 161 -15.45 2.27 -9.08
C ARG A 161 -16.49 1.32 -9.65
N TYR A 162 -17.65 1.29 -8.98
CA TYR A 162 -18.82 0.48 -9.31
C TYR A 162 -18.64 -1.05 -9.28
N THR A 163 -17.45 -1.58 -8.97
CA THR A 163 -17.19 -3.04 -8.92
C THR A 163 -18.14 -3.81 -8.00
N SER A 164 -18.63 -3.18 -6.93
CA SER A 164 -19.61 -3.78 -6.00
C SER A 164 -21.08 -3.62 -6.41
N GLN A 165 -21.36 -2.87 -7.48
CA GLN A 165 -22.71 -2.58 -8.00
C GLN A 165 -22.92 -3.18 -9.40
N THR A 166 -21.85 -3.44 -10.13
CA THR A 166 -21.88 -4.08 -11.45
C THR A 166 -22.18 -5.57 -11.29
N CYS A 167 -23.11 -6.10 -12.07
CA CYS A 167 -23.33 -7.55 -12.17
C CYS A 167 -22.21 -8.19 -13.02
N SER A 168 -21.51 -9.16 -12.45
CA SER A 168 -20.45 -9.90 -13.16
C SER A 168 -20.97 -10.73 -14.36
N VAL A 169 -22.26 -11.08 -14.37
CA VAL A 169 -22.90 -11.86 -15.44
C VAL A 169 -23.39 -10.96 -16.57
N CYS A 170 -24.28 -10.00 -16.30
CA CYS A 170 -24.95 -9.21 -17.34
C CYS A 170 -24.41 -7.78 -17.51
N GLY A 171 -23.52 -7.31 -16.63
CA GLY A 171 -22.92 -5.98 -16.71
C GLY A 171 -23.80 -4.82 -16.22
N VAL A 172 -25.04 -5.07 -15.80
CA VAL A 172 -25.92 -4.02 -15.24
C VAL A 172 -25.28 -3.43 -13.98
N ILE A 173 -25.24 -2.10 -13.88
CA ILE A 173 -24.73 -1.35 -12.73
C ILE A 173 -25.92 -0.78 -11.98
N ASP A 174 -26.17 -1.26 -10.76
CA ASP A 174 -27.24 -0.70 -9.93
C ASP A 174 -26.90 -0.86 -8.44
N ALA A 175 -27.04 0.22 -7.67
CA ALA A 175 -26.82 0.22 -6.23
C ALA A 175 -27.77 -0.72 -5.49
N ALA A 176 -29.01 -0.89 -5.99
CA ALA A 176 -29.98 -1.84 -5.46
C ALA A 176 -29.56 -3.30 -5.69
N SER A 177 -28.56 -3.58 -6.54
CA SER A 177 -28.08 -4.96 -6.70
C SER A 177 -27.26 -5.43 -5.50
N ARG A 178 -26.67 -4.52 -4.70
CA ARG A 178 -25.98 -4.86 -3.45
C ARG A 178 -26.94 -4.77 -2.27
N GLN A 179 -27.54 -5.89 -1.91
CA GLN A 179 -28.56 -5.97 -0.85
C GLN A 179 -27.95 -5.86 0.56
N SER A 180 -26.75 -6.40 0.75
CA SER A 180 -26.06 -6.35 2.04
C SER A 180 -24.53 -6.42 1.88
N GLN A 181 -23.80 -6.48 3.00
CA GLN A 181 -22.36 -6.70 2.97
C GLN A 181 -21.99 -8.06 2.34
N SER A 182 -22.84 -9.07 2.48
CA SER A 182 -22.58 -10.44 2.03
C SER A 182 -23.41 -10.88 0.83
N GLN A 183 -24.42 -10.13 0.40
CA GLN A 183 -25.36 -10.55 -0.65
C GLN A 183 -25.45 -9.55 -1.82
N PHE A 184 -25.36 -10.09 -3.03
CA PHE A 184 -25.62 -9.40 -4.28
C PHE A 184 -26.71 -10.10 -5.07
N LEU A 185 -27.78 -9.39 -5.44
CA LEU A 185 -28.89 -9.86 -6.26
C LEU A 185 -29.10 -8.88 -7.41
N CYS A 186 -28.70 -9.28 -8.62
CA CYS A 186 -28.82 -8.41 -9.78
C CYS A 186 -30.28 -8.10 -10.11
N VAL A 187 -30.63 -6.81 -10.15
CA VAL A 187 -31.97 -6.35 -10.54
C VAL A 187 -32.29 -6.59 -12.02
N GLY A 188 -31.28 -6.74 -12.88
CA GLY A 188 -31.45 -6.94 -14.32
C GLY A 188 -31.61 -8.40 -14.75
N CYS A 189 -30.83 -9.32 -14.17
CA CYS A 189 -30.80 -10.73 -14.58
C CYS A 189 -31.11 -11.74 -13.47
N GLY A 190 -31.34 -11.28 -12.23
CA GLY A 190 -31.63 -12.14 -11.09
C GLY A 190 -30.42 -12.93 -10.55
N HIS A 191 -29.20 -12.67 -11.05
CA HIS A 191 -27.99 -13.33 -10.55
C HIS A 191 -27.80 -13.06 -9.05
N ASN A 192 -27.72 -14.14 -8.26
CA ASN A 192 -27.63 -14.09 -6.80
C ASN A 192 -26.35 -14.78 -6.33
N VAL A 193 -25.48 -14.04 -5.66
CA VAL A 193 -24.19 -14.56 -5.17
C VAL A 193 -23.67 -13.69 -4.01
N ASN A 194 -22.57 -14.12 -3.38
CA ASN A 194 -21.88 -13.30 -2.41
C ASN A 194 -21.36 -11.98 -3.03
N ALA A 195 -21.52 -10.87 -2.32
CA ALA A 195 -21.17 -9.55 -2.85
C ALA A 195 -19.67 -9.38 -3.15
N ASP A 196 -18.79 -9.92 -2.29
CA ASP A 196 -17.35 -9.84 -2.49
C ASP A 196 -16.91 -10.76 -3.64
N PHE A 197 -17.57 -11.90 -3.82
CA PHE A 197 -17.32 -12.78 -4.98
C PHE A 197 -17.75 -12.13 -6.31
N ASN A 198 -18.92 -11.47 -6.34
CA ASN A 198 -19.32 -10.72 -7.53
C ASN A 198 -18.32 -9.59 -7.84
N ALA A 199 -17.90 -8.85 -6.80
CA ALA A 199 -16.93 -7.77 -6.95
C ALA A 199 -15.56 -8.29 -7.42
N SER A 200 -15.08 -9.44 -6.93
CA SER A 200 -13.80 -10.02 -7.34
C SER A 200 -13.79 -10.43 -8.82
N LEU A 201 -14.91 -10.96 -9.34
CA LEU A 201 -15.06 -11.25 -10.77
C LEU A 201 -15.01 -9.99 -11.63
N ASN A 202 -15.64 -8.90 -11.17
CA ASN A 202 -15.55 -7.61 -11.86
C ASN A 202 -14.12 -7.05 -11.85
N ILE A 203 -13.42 -7.13 -10.72
CA ILE A 203 -12.01 -6.73 -10.61
C ILE A 203 -11.13 -7.55 -11.55
N ALA A 204 -11.31 -8.87 -11.58
CA ALA A 204 -10.57 -9.76 -12.48
C ALA A 204 -10.78 -9.40 -13.95
N ARG A 205 -12.04 -9.12 -14.35
CA ARG A 205 -12.37 -8.67 -15.71
C ARG A 205 -11.71 -7.32 -16.05
N LEU A 206 -11.72 -6.36 -15.13
CA LEU A 206 -11.02 -5.07 -15.31
C LEU A 206 -9.50 -5.27 -15.46
N GLY A 207 -8.93 -6.26 -14.76
CA GLY A 207 -7.53 -6.64 -14.86
C GLY A 207 -7.17 -7.45 -16.11
N GLY A 208 -8.09 -7.59 -17.07
CA GLY A 208 -7.85 -8.32 -18.32
C GLY A 208 -7.89 -9.85 -18.17
N VAL A 209 -8.27 -10.38 -17.01
CA VAL A 209 -8.43 -11.83 -16.81
C VAL A 209 -9.70 -12.29 -17.49
N ILE A 210 -9.59 -13.27 -18.39
CA ILE A 210 -10.73 -13.95 -18.98
C ILE A 210 -11.38 -14.81 -17.89
N VAL A 211 -12.36 -14.24 -17.20
CA VAL A 211 -13.24 -14.98 -16.27
C VAL A 211 -14.26 -15.77 -17.09
N PRO A 212 -14.23 -17.12 -17.07
CA PRO A 212 -15.19 -17.92 -17.82
C PRO A 212 -16.61 -17.60 -17.35
N SER A 213 -17.52 -17.38 -18.29
CA SER A 213 -18.95 -17.08 -18.05
C SER A 213 -19.71 -18.23 -17.36
N ALA A 214 -19.05 -19.35 -17.06
CA ALA A 214 -19.62 -20.58 -16.56
C ALA A 214 -19.05 -20.99 -15.19
N LEU A 215 -19.32 -20.18 -14.17
CA LEU A 215 -19.51 -20.70 -12.82
C LEU A 215 -21.00 -20.62 -12.50
N ASN A 216 -21.78 -21.43 -13.23
CA ASN A 216 -23.12 -21.84 -12.83
C ASN A 216 -22.98 -22.74 -11.58
N LEU A 217 -22.71 -22.15 -10.42
CA LEU A 217 -23.01 -22.79 -9.15
C LEU A 217 -24.52 -22.70 -8.97
N ARG A 218 -25.23 -23.60 -9.65
CA ARG A 218 -26.60 -23.94 -9.28
C ARG A 218 -26.53 -24.47 -7.85
N SER A 219 -27.15 -23.72 -6.95
CA SER A 219 -27.84 -24.18 -5.74
C SER A 219 -27.59 -25.65 -5.35
N VAL A 220 -26.86 -25.86 -4.26
CA VAL A 220 -27.15 -26.95 -3.32
C VAL A 220 -27.75 -26.32 -2.08
#